data_AF-T1B4T5-F1
#
_entry.id   AF-T1B4T5-F1
#
_cell.length_a   1.000
_cell.length_b   1.000
_cell.length_c   1.000
_cell.angle_alpha   90.00
_cell.angle_beta   90.00
_cell.angle_gamma   90.00
#
_symmetry.space_group_name_H-M   'P 1'
#
loop_
_entity.id
_entity.type
_entity.pdbx_description
1 polymer ?
#
loop_
_entity_poly.entity_id
_entity_poly.type
_entity_poly.pdbx_seq_one_letter_code
_entity_poly.pdbx_strand_id
1 'polypeptide(L)'
;MTIQRERARRESEFGAHHRIPLDAEATEFLGYGCLETESRIATIFSGTQPVERLEEGARGALVLDRTPFYPESGGQVGDTGLIETPDARFRVEDTERAGQFVIHRGTLEVGVLA
;
A
#
# COMPACT_ATOMS: atom_id res chain seq x y z
N MET A 1 -24.97 -14.39 -6.06
CA MET A 1 -23.71 -14.54 -5.32
C MET A 1 -22.99 -13.20 -5.32
N THR A 2 -23.27 -12.39 -4.31
CA THR A 2 -22.94 -10.97 -4.19
C THR A 2 -21.61 -10.76 -3.47
N ILE A 3 -20.48 -11.03 -4.15
CA ILE A 3 -19.13 -10.77 -3.59
C ILE A 3 -18.63 -9.35 -3.94
N GLN A 4 -19.24 -8.68 -4.92
CA GLN A 4 -18.76 -7.38 -5.42
C GLN A 4 -19.35 -6.15 -4.71
N ARG A 5 -20.38 -6.30 -3.87
CA ARG A 5 -21.13 -5.13 -3.34
C ARG A 5 -20.64 -4.64 -1.97
N GLU A 6 -19.85 -5.44 -1.26
CA GLU A 6 -19.30 -5.07 0.06
C GLU A 6 -17.94 -4.36 -0.02
N ARG A 7 -17.17 -4.53 -1.10
CA ARG A 7 -15.93 -3.77 -1.36
C ARG A 7 -16.21 -2.27 -1.55
N ALA A 8 -17.22 -1.96 -2.35
CA ALA A 8 -17.58 -0.59 -2.75
C ALA A 8 -17.92 0.36 -1.60
N ARG A 9 -18.47 -0.14 -0.47
CA ARG A 9 -18.89 0.76 0.63
C ARG A 9 -17.76 1.11 1.59
N ARG A 10 -16.69 0.29 1.65
CA ARG A 10 -15.54 0.51 2.54
C ARG A 10 -14.36 1.18 1.82
N GLU A 11 -14.28 1.06 0.50
CA GLU A 11 -13.44 1.90 -0.36
C GLU A 11 -13.75 3.39 -0.19
N SER A 12 -15.02 3.74 0.09
CA SER A 12 -15.46 5.13 0.29
C SER A 12 -14.89 5.82 1.53
N GLU A 13 -14.42 5.08 2.54
CA GLU A 13 -13.81 5.67 3.75
C GLU A 13 -12.31 5.98 3.54
N PHE A 14 -11.72 5.33 2.53
CA PHE A 14 -10.29 5.35 2.20
C PHE A 14 -9.94 6.26 1.01
N GLY A 15 -10.95 6.83 0.34
CA GLY A 15 -10.80 7.93 -0.63
C GLY A 15 -10.49 9.28 0.02
N ALA A 16 -10.31 9.32 1.34
CA ALA A 16 -9.76 10.47 2.04
C ALA A 16 -8.24 10.53 1.86
N HIS A 17 -7.72 11.72 1.55
CA HIS A 17 -6.29 11.99 1.42
C HIS A 17 -5.51 11.39 2.59
N HIS A 18 -4.63 10.41 2.32
CA HIS A 18 -3.63 9.97 3.29
C HIS A 18 -2.78 11.18 3.66
N ARG A 19 -2.73 11.50 4.97
CA ARG A 19 -1.85 12.56 5.48
C ARG A 19 -0.45 12.01 5.58
N ILE A 20 0.25 12.01 4.45
CA ILE A 20 1.67 11.66 4.39
C ILE A 20 2.46 12.75 5.14
N PRO A 21 3.39 12.38 6.04
CA PRO A 21 4.25 13.35 6.72
C PRO A 21 4.97 14.27 5.72
N LEU A 22 5.13 15.55 6.08
CA LEU A 22 5.73 16.56 5.18
C LEU A 22 7.22 16.31 4.91
N ASP A 23 7.87 15.56 5.79
CA ASP A 23 9.27 15.12 5.76
C ASP A 23 9.46 13.74 5.12
N ALA A 24 8.40 13.10 4.64
CA ALA A 24 8.51 11.82 3.95
C ALA A 24 9.21 11.97 2.59
N GLU A 25 10.16 11.09 2.32
CA GLU A 25 10.88 11.02 1.04
C GLU A 25 9.99 10.48 -0.08
N ALA A 26 10.11 11.03 -1.29
CA ALA A 26 9.35 10.60 -2.45
C ALA A 26 9.64 9.12 -2.78
N THR A 27 8.63 8.40 -3.26
CA THR A 27 8.81 7.01 -3.67
C THR A 27 9.51 6.94 -5.03
N GLU A 28 10.67 6.28 -5.08
CA GLU A 28 11.38 5.95 -6.31
C GLU A 28 10.66 4.83 -7.07
N PHE A 29 10.18 5.11 -8.28
CA PHE A 29 9.49 4.11 -9.09
C PHE A 29 10.46 3.33 -9.98
N LEU A 30 10.51 2.00 -9.79
CA LEU A 30 11.46 1.09 -10.45
C LEU A 30 10.80 0.13 -11.46
N GLY A 31 9.47 0.18 -11.63
CA GLY A 31 8.69 -0.82 -12.36
C GLY A 31 8.97 -0.93 -13.87
N TYR A 32 9.80 -0.05 -14.44
CA TYR A 32 10.27 -0.19 -15.82
C TYR A 32 11.45 -1.15 -15.97
N GLY A 33 12.23 -1.36 -14.90
CA GLY A 33 13.48 -2.12 -14.93
C GLY A 33 13.43 -3.45 -14.17
N CYS A 34 12.58 -3.56 -13.15
CA CYS A 34 12.45 -4.76 -12.34
C CYS A 34 11.00 -4.99 -11.88
N LEU A 35 10.69 -6.25 -11.55
CA LEU A 35 9.41 -6.67 -10.95
C LEU A 35 9.53 -6.93 -9.44
N GLU A 36 10.75 -7.01 -8.94
CA GLU A 36 11.09 -7.28 -7.54
C GLU A 36 12.18 -6.29 -7.10
N THR A 37 12.09 -5.82 -5.86
CA THR A 37 13.10 -4.93 -5.28
C THR A 37 13.11 -5.04 -3.76
N GLU A 38 14.27 -4.81 -3.16
CA GLU A 38 14.35 -4.55 -1.73
C GLU A 38 14.00 -3.08 -1.48
N SER A 39 13.12 -2.83 -0.51
CA SER A 39 12.64 -1.48 -0.17
C SER A 39 12.47 -1.34 1.33
N ARG A 40 12.39 -0.10 1.80
CA ARG A 40 12.10 0.25 3.18
C ARG A 40 10.70 0.80 3.28
N ILE A 41 9.98 0.41 4.34
CA ILE A 41 8.68 0.98 4.66
C ILE A 41 8.91 2.37 5.24
N ALA A 42 8.49 3.39 4.51
CA ALA A 42 8.59 4.78 4.93
C ALA A 42 7.42 5.16 5.86
N THR A 43 6.22 4.62 5.61
CA THR A 43 5.05 4.87 6.46
C THR A 43 4.05 3.72 6.36
N ILE A 44 3.46 3.37 7.51
CA ILE A 44 2.37 2.40 7.62
C ILE A 44 1.09 3.18 7.96
N PHE A 45 -0.02 2.83 7.31
CA PHE A 45 -1.33 3.41 7.56
C PHE A 45 -2.33 2.33 7.96
N SER A 46 -3.17 2.64 8.95
CA SER A 46 -4.41 1.91 9.23
C SER A 46 -5.58 2.85 9.01
N GLY A 47 -6.40 2.58 7.99
CA GLY A 47 -7.35 3.60 7.54
C GLY A 47 -6.61 4.75 6.84
N THR A 48 -6.86 5.96 7.30
CA THR A 48 -6.26 7.20 6.80
C THR A 48 -5.18 7.75 7.73
N GLN A 49 -4.94 7.07 8.86
CA GLN A 49 -4.04 7.53 9.92
C GLN A 49 -2.72 6.77 9.86
N PRO A 50 -1.57 7.48 9.94
CA PRO A 50 -0.28 6.83 10.06
C PRO A 50 -0.21 6.12 11.43
N VAL A 51 0.31 4.91 11.41
CA VAL A 51 0.50 4.06 12.60
C VAL A 51 1.94 3.56 12.62
N GLU A 52 2.45 3.28 13.80
CA GLU A 52 3.78 2.67 13.95
C GLU A 52 3.73 1.15 13.73
N ARG A 53 2.56 0.53 13.77
CA ARG A 53 2.41 -0.92 13.72
C ARG A 53 1.15 -1.36 13.00
N LEU A 54 1.25 -2.42 12.20
CA LEU A 54 0.11 -3.15 11.63
C LEU A 54 0.12 -4.60 12.12
N GLU A 55 -1.04 -5.07 12.57
CA GLU A 55 -1.23 -6.43 13.10
C GLU A 55 -1.68 -7.42 12.02
N GLU A 56 -1.43 -8.71 12.24
CA GLU A 56 -1.92 -9.77 11.37
C GLU A 56 -3.44 -9.70 11.17
N GLY A 57 -3.88 -9.90 9.93
CA GLY A 57 -5.27 -9.78 9.51
C GLY A 57 -5.77 -8.35 9.35
N ALA A 58 -4.97 -7.34 9.73
CA ALA A 58 -5.35 -5.95 9.57
C ALA A 58 -5.19 -5.48 8.13
N ARG A 59 -6.15 -4.67 7.68
CA ARG A 59 -6.04 -3.93 6.43
C ARG A 59 -5.33 -2.61 6.68
N GLY A 60 -4.47 -2.25 5.75
CA GLY A 60 -3.69 -1.03 5.83
C GLY A 60 -3.19 -0.58 4.47
N ALA A 61 -2.37 0.46 4.50
CA ALA A 61 -1.65 0.95 3.35
C ALA A 61 -0.18 1.19 3.71
N LEU A 62 0.70 0.92 2.77
CA LEU A 62 2.15 1.07 2.94
C LEU A 62 2.69 2.07 1.93
N VAL A 63 3.55 2.98 2.39
CA VAL A 63 4.39 3.81 1.53
C VAL A 63 5.82 3.28 1.63
N LEU A 64 6.43 3.02 0.49
CA LEU A 64 7.79 2.53 0.37
C LEU A 64 8.72 3.64 -0.14
N ASP A 65 10.01 3.56 0.20
CA ASP A 65 11.03 4.46 -0.37
C ASP A 65 11.22 4.22 -1.88
N ARG A 66 11.07 2.97 -2.33
CA ARG A 66 11.11 2.56 -3.73
C ARG A 66 10.16 1.41 -4.01
N THR A 67 9.63 1.32 -5.21
CA THR A 67 8.71 0.22 -5.57
C THR A 67 8.69 -0.09 -7.07
N PRO A 68 8.62 -1.38 -7.47
CA PRO A 68 8.34 -1.77 -8.84
C PRO A 68 6.84 -1.71 -9.17
N PHE A 69 5.97 -1.62 -8.16
CA PHE A 69 4.53 -1.67 -8.36
C PHE A 69 4.04 -0.42 -9.10
N TYR A 70 3.42 -0.62 -10.25
CA TYR A 70 2.84 0.44 -11.03
C TYR A 70 1.56 0.96 -10.36
N PRO A 71 1.55 2.20 -9.84
CA PRO A 71 0.34 2.77 -9.26
C PRO A 71 -0.70 3.03 -10.35
N GLU A 72 -1.98 2.91 -9.98
CA GLU A 72 -3.10 3.33 -10.81
C GLU A 72 -2.81 4.68 -11.48
N SER A 73 -2.98 4.70 -12.80
CA SER A 73 -2.90 5.91 -13.61
C SER A 73 -4.01 5.90 -14.65
N GLY A 74 -4.94 6.86 -14.57
CA GLY A 74 -5.96 7.07 -15.60
C GLY A 74 -7.13 6.09 -15.57
N GLY A 75 -7.53 5.58 -14.39
CA GLY A 75 -8.66 4.66 -14.24
C GLY A 75 -8.32 3.18 -14.47
N GLN A 76 -7.04 2.84 -14.36
CA GLN A 76 -6.54 1.46 -14.46
C GLN A 76 -6.25 0.92 -13.08
N VAL A 77 -6.63 -0.33 -12.81
CA VAL A 77 -6.30 -1.02 -11.55
C VAL A 77 -4.78 -1.07 -11.40
N GLY A 78 -4.27 -0.64 -10.23
CA GLY A 78 -2.84 -0.68 -9.93
C GLY A 78 -2.31 -2.11 -9.82
N ASP A 79 -0.99 -2.24 -9.77
CA ASP A 79 -0.35 -3.53 -9.58
C ASP A 79 -0.72 -4.17 -8.23
N THR A 80 -0.78 -5.50 -8.23
CA THR A 80 -1.06 -6.34 -7.06
C THR A 80 0.09 -7.32 -6.86
N GLY A 81 0.30 -7.78 -5.63
CA GLY A 81 1.47 -8.59 -5.30
C GLY A 81 1.69 -8.78 -3.81
N LEU A 82 2.93 -9.08 -3.43
CA LEU A 82 3.32 -9.31 -2.05
C LEU A 82 4.47 -8.36 -1.66
N ILE A 83 4.37 -7.81 -0.46
CA ILE A 83 5.49 -7.17 0.24
C ILE A 83 5.85 -8.11 1.39
N GLU A 84 7.05 -8.67 1.33
CA GLU A 84 7.52 -9.66 2.29
C GLU A 84 8.70 -9.11 3.07
N THR A 85 8.68 -9.36 4.37
CA THR A 85 9.79 -9.17 5.30
C THR A 85 10.11 -10.54 5.92
N PRO A 86 11.24 -10.72 6.61
CA PRO A 86 11.54 -11.98 7.27
C PRO A 86 10.44 -12.46 8.23
N ASP A 87 9.70 -11.53 8.83
CA ASP A 87 8.73 -11.81 9.90
C ASP A 87 7.28 -11.52 9.50
N ALA A 88 7.02 -10.97 8.31
CA ALA A 88 5.68 -10.53 7.92
C ALA A 88 5.42 -10.61 6.41
N ARG A 89 4.17 -10.89 6.02
CA ARG A 89 3.72 -10.91 4.62
C ARG A 89 2.49 -10.05 4.42
N PHE A 90 2.63 -8.99 3.63
CA PHE A 90 1.55 -8.08 3.27
C PHE A 90 1.11 -8.32 1.83
N ARG A 91 -0.17 -8.65 1.64
CA ARG A 91 -0.77 -8.79 0.30
C ARG A 91 -1.25 -7.45 -0.19
N VAL A 92 -0.61 -6.94 -1.24
CA VAL A 92 -1.02 -5.74 -1.96
C VAL A 92 -2.18 -6.10 -2.88
N GLU A 93 -3.32 -5.46 -2.66
CA GLU A 93 -4.56 -5.63 -3.42
C GLU A 93 -4.77 -4.52 -4.45
N ASP A 94 -4.14 -3.37 -4.25
CA ASP A 94 -4.21 -2.20 -5.13
C ASP A 94 -3.06 -1.24 -4.85
N THR A 95 -2.66 -0.44 -5.85
CA THR A 95 -1.63 0.58 -5.70
C THR A 95 -2.06 1.89 -6.32
N GLU A 96 -1.86 3.00 -5.60
CA GLU A 96 -2.36 4.33 -5.98
C GLU A 96 -1.24 5.36 -5.93
N ARG A 97 -1.28 6.33 -6.84
CA ARG A 97 -0.37 7.47 -6.83
C ARG A 97 -0.92 8.62 -5.99
N ALA A 98 -0.24 8.96 -4.91
CA ALA A 98 -0.52 10.14 -4.09
C ALA A 98 0.59 11.18 -4.26
N GLY A 99 0.48 12.00 -5.31
CA GLY A 99 1.52 12.97 -5.67
C GLY A 99 2.84 12.27 -6.03
N GLN A 100 3.87 12.47 -5.22
CA GLN A 100 5.20 11.85 -5.39
C GLN A 100 5.37 10.50 -4.68
N PHE A 101 4.32 10.02 -4.00
CA PHE A 101 4.33 8.78 -3.24
C PHE A 101 3.50 7.70 -3.94
N VAL A 102 3.87 6.45 -3.71
CA VAL A 102 3.07 5.28 -4.11
C VAL A 102 2.52 4.61 -2.87
N ILE A 103 1.20 4.49 -2.81
CA ILE A 103 0.47 3.87 -1.71
C ILE A 103 0.10 2.45 -2.11
N HIS A 104 0.53 1.46 -1.33
CA HIS A 104 0.24 0.05 -1.53
C HIS A 104 -0.85 -0.38 -0.55
N ARG A 105 -2.06 -0.56 -1.05
CA ARG A 105 -3.24 -0.91 -0.25
C ARG A 105 -3.37 -2.42 -0.17
N GLY A 106 -3.68 -2.94 1.01
CA GLY A 106 -3.69 -4.37 1.19
C GLY A 106 -4.01 -4.87 2.58
N THR A 107 -3.72 -6.15 2.80
CA THR A 107 -3.95 -6.85 4.06
C THR A 107 -2.65 -7.48 4.54
N LEU A 108 -2.32 -7.30 5.83
CA LEU A 108 -1.24 -8.05 6.45
C LEU A 108 -1.72 -9.48 6.70
N GLU A 109 -1.18 -10.44 5.98
CA GLU A 109 -1.63 -11.84 6.06
C GLU A 109 -0.97 -12.62 7.19
N VAL A 110 0.30 -12.32 7.44
CA VAL A 110 1.12 -13.02 8.42
C VAL A 110 2.00 -12.01 9.13
N GLY A 111 2.11 -12.15 10.45
CA GLY A 111 3.08 -11.46 11.26
C GLY A 111 2.71 -10.02 11.58
N VAL A 112 3.73 -9.17 11.74
CA VAL A 112 3.61 -7.81 12.26
C VAL A 112 4.53 -6.90 11.46
N LEU A 113 4.01 -5.77 11.00
CA LEU A 113 4.83 -4.68 10.44
C LEU A 113 4.99 -3.59 11.49
N ALA A 114 6.23 -3.14 11.71
CA ALA A 114 6.58 -2.03 12.59
C ALA A 114 7.81 -1.30 12.06
#